data_AF-A0AAW1ICY6-F1
#
_entry.id   AF-A0AAW1ICY6-F1
#
_cell.length_a   1.000
_cell.length_b   1.000
_cell.length_c   1.000
_cell.angle_alpha   90.00
_cell.angle_beta   90.00
_cell.angle_gamma   90.00
#
_symmetry.space_group_name_H-M   'P 1'
#
loop_
_entity.id
_entity.type
_entity.pdbx_description
1 polymer ?
#
loop_
_entity_poly.entity_id
_entity_poly.type
_entity_poly.pdbx_seq_one_letter_code
_entity_poly.pdbx_strand_id
1 'polypeptide(L)'
;MAATSLFQIETGEISEETKYVAVVELRETEDIVAEGYKELRQLLAADSSLFYHTDDDFLRIFLRPCKYYAKSAYNLMKRIANYKDKYNDTFGNILPHMVKEIILPSNIFNILLNRDQKGRRVLICYSKNWDPSTITGDELLQGVYLLHLIALLEPETQVRGIVVIIDCQAWKIVKPLLVRKAARRVILHGKDMTNLHKYLLPCHLPEDFGGDLPKIWYTGRDWYPEIEQQTEFIKRWHACGRRR
;
A
#
# COMPACT_ATOMS: atom_id res chain seq x y z
N MET A 1 -14.30 -24.61 -11.13
CA MET A 1 -14.24 -24.08 -9.75
C MET A 1 -13.09 -23.10 -9.72
N ALA A 2 -13.34 -21.81 -9.49
CA ALA A 2 -12.25 -20.83 -9.37
C ALA A 2 -11.39 -21.24 -8.18
N ALA A 3 -10.09 -21.43 -8.37
CA ALA A 3 -9.17 -21.70 -7.28
C ALA A 3 -9.24 -20.50 -6.31
N THR A 4 -9.59 -20.75 -5.05
CA THR A 4 -9.56 -19.73 -4.00
C THR A 4 -8.12 -19.23 -3.89
N SER A 5 -7.92 -17.92 -4.08
CA SER A 5 -6.60 -17.29 -3.91
C SER A 5 -6.04 -17.60 -2.52
N LEU A 6 -4.75 -17.91 -2.45
CA LEU A 6 -4.07 -18.20 -1.17
C LEU A 6 -4.04 -16.96 -0.27
N PHE A 7 -3.96 -15.79 -0.89
CA PHE A 7 -4.05 -14.50 -0.23
C PHE A 7 -5.46 -13.91 -0.44
N GLN A 8 -6.03 -13.37 0.63
CA GLN A 8 -7.30 -12.64 0.59
C GLN A 8 -7.10 -11.25 1.17
N ILE A 9 -7.68 -10.24 0.53
CA ILE A 9 -7.64 -8.87 1.05
C ILE A 9 -8.61 -8.79 2.22
N GLU A 10 -8.10 -8.41 3.40
CA GLU A 10 -8.89 -8.32 4.62
C GLU A 10 -9.72 -7.02 4.63
N THR A 11 -10.91 -7.03 4.02
CA THR A 11 -11.83 -5.88 3.98
C THR A 11 -12.83 -5.83 5.13
N GLY A 12 -12.73 -6.78 6.07
CA GLY A 12 -13.60 -6.87 7.25
C GLY A 12 -13.38 -5.74 8.26
N GLU A 13 -14.13 -5.81 9.37
CA GLU A 13 -13.89 -4.91 10.50
C GLU A 13 -12.49 -5.09 11.09
N ILE A 14 -11.95 -3.99 11.61
CA ILE A 14 -10.69 -4.02 12.37
C ILE A 14 -10.88 -4.71 13.72
N SER A 15 -9.84 -5.38 14.21
CA SER A 15 -9.83 -6.06 15.51
C SER A 15 -10.03 -5.08 16.67
N GLU A 16 -10.45 -5.57 17.84
CA GLU A 16 -10.63 -4.73 19.04
C GLU A 16 -9.31 -4.07 19.46
N GLU A 17 -8.18 -4.77 19.34
CA GLU A 17 -6.87 -4.20 19.59
C GLU A 17 -6.57 -3.06 18.60
N THR A 18 -6.96 -3.21 17.34
CA THR A 18 -6.77 -2.17 16.32
C THR A 18 -7.72 -0.99 16.52
N LYS A 19 -8.96 -1.21 16.98
CA LYS A 19 -9.88 -0.14 17.39
C LYS A 19 -9.27 0.70 18.51
N TYR A 20 -8.68 0.06 19.52
CA TYR A 20 -7.98 0.76 20.59
C TYR A 20 -6.81 1.62 20.06
N VAL A 21 -5.97 1.05 19.18
CA VAL A 21 -4.88 1.79 18.53
C VAL A 21 -5.40 2.97 17.70
N ALA A 22 -6.49 2.80 16.96
CA ALA A 22 -7.10 3.85 16.17
C ALA A 22 -7.60 5.02 17.05
N VAL A 23 -8.23 4.72 18.18
CA VAL A 23 -8.65 5.74 19.17
C VAL A 23 -7.42 6.48 19.72
N VAL A 24 -6.41 5.76 20.21
CA VAL A 24 -5.25 6.34 20.89
C VAL A 24 -4.33 7.11 19.94
N GLU A 25 -4.00 6.54 18.78
CA GLU A 25 -3.01 7.11 17.88
C GLU A 25 -3.61 8.04 16.82
N LEU A 26 -4.83 7.74 16.37
CA LEU A 26 -5.51 8.44 15.27
C LEU A 26 -6.67 9.33 15.71
N ARG A 27 -7.07 9.28 16.99
CA ARG A 27 -8.22 10.01 17.53
C ARG A 27 -9.54 9.57 16.89
N GLU A 28 -9.64 8.29 16.50
CA GLU A 28 -10.80 7.73 15.80
C GLU A 28 -11.96 7.45 16.77
N THR A 29 -12.58 8.51 17.31
CA THR A 29 -13.83 8.45 18.09
C THR A 29 -15.02 8.86 17.23
N GLU A 30 -16.24 8.42 17.55
CA GLU A 30 -17.44 8.66 16.74
C GLU A 30 -17.63 10.14 16.35
N ASP A 31 -17.54 11.05 17.32
CA ASP A 31 -17.69 12.50 17.09
C ASP A 31 -16.62 13.07 16.17
N ILE A 32 -15.35 12.68 16.37
CA ILE A 32 -14.22 13.17 15.58
C ILE A 32 -14.30 12.62 14.14
N VAL A 33 -14.73 11.37 14.00
CA VAL A 33 -14.94 10.72 12.71
C VAL A 33 -16.04 11.44 11.94
N ALA A 34 -17.19 11.68 12.57
CA ALA A 34 -18.33 12.37 11.95
C ALA A 34 -17.96 13.79 11.48
N GLU A 35 -17.30 14.58 12.34
CA GLU A 35 -16.89 15.94 11.96
C GLU A 35 -15.80 15.92 10.89
N GLY A 36 -14.84 14.99 10.97
CA GLY A 36 -13.77 14.85 9.98
C GLY A 36 -14.30 14.56 8.57
N TYR A 37 -15.31 13.69 8.43
CA TYR A 37 -15.97 13.45 7.14
C TYR A 37 -16.74 14.67 6.65
N LYS A 38 -17.52 15.31 7.52
CA LYS A 38 -18.31 16.48 7.19
C LYS A 38 -17.44 17.64 6.69
N GLU A 39 -16.40 18.00 7.44
CA GLU A 39 -15.49 19.09 7.07
C GLU A 39 -14.73 18.75 5.78
N LEU A 40 -14.26 17.50 5.60
CA LEU A 40 -13.55 17.12 4.38
C LEU A 40 -14.44 17.18 3.14
N ARG A 41 -15.70 16.75 3.24
CA ARG A 41 -16.70 16.89 2.17
C ARG A 41 -16.94 18.34 1.80
N GLN A 42 -17.06 19.24 2.79
CA GLN A 42 -17.21 20.68 2.55
C GLN A 42 -15.99 21.27 1.82
N LEU A 43 -14.78 20.91 2.25
CA LEU A 43 -13.54 21.36 1.60
C LEU A 43 -13.44 20.89 0.14
N LEU A 44 -13.88 19.66 -0.16
CA LEU A 44 -13.88 19.13 -1.52
C LEU A 44 -14.99 19.74 -2.38
N ALA A 45 -16.19 19.97 -1.82
CA ALA A 45 -17.28 20.63 -2.53
C ALA A 45 -16.95 22.08 -2.90
N ALA A 46 -16.18 22.78 -2.07
CA ALA A 46 -15.72 24.14 -2.31
C ALA A 46 -14.55 24.24 -3.31
N ASP A 47 -13.86 23.14 -3.63
CA ASP A 47 -12.70 23.11 -4.53
C ASP A 47 -13.04 22.46 -5.88
N SER A 48 -13.41 23.30 -6.85
CA SER A 48 -13.72 22.84 -8.21
C SER A 48 -12.50 22.34 -8.99
N SER A 49 -11.27 22.54 -8.51
CA SER A 49 -10.05 22.07 -9.18
C SER A 49 -9.76 20.59 -8.94
N LEU A 50 -10.45 19.95 -8.00
CA LEU A 50 -10.25 18.54 -7.63
C LEU A 50 -11.51 17.71 -7.87
N PHE A 51 -11.30 16.43 -8.16
CA PHE A 51 -12.34 15.43 -8.15
C PHE A 51 -11.90 14.22 -7.34
N TYR A 52 -12.72 13.84 -6.37
CA TYR A 52 -12.54 12.67 -5.54
C TYR A 52 -13.90 12.09 -5.18
N HIS A 53 -13.96 10.76 -5.01
CA HIS A 53 -15.08 10.10 -4.38
C HIS A 53 -15.21 10.53 -2.90
N THR A 54 -16.45 10.67 -2.41
CA THR A 54 -16.76 11.24 -1.08
C THR A 54 -17.52 10.28 -0.15
N ASP A 55 -17.64 9.02 -0.53
CA ASP A 55 -18.07 7.92 0.34
C ASP A 55 -17.08 7.70 1.50
N ASP A 56 -17.60 7.20 2.62
CA ASP A 56 -16.85 7.12 3.89
C ASP A 56 -15.62 6.22 3.76
N ASP A 57 -15.75 5.05 3.12
CA ASP A 57 -14.65 4.10 2.92
C ASP A 57 -13.49 4.71 2.14
N PHE A 58 -13.78 5.48 1.09
CA PHE A 58 -12.76 6.15 0.30
C PHE A 58 -12.13 7.35 1.02
N LEU A 59 -12.93 8.19 1.69
CA LEU A 59 -12.39 9.32 2.48
C LEU A 59 -11.56 8.87 3.67
N ARG A 60 -11.89 7.72 4.26
CA ARG A 60 -11.16 7.12 5.40
C ARG A 60 -9.69 6.88 5.09
N ILE A 61 -9.37 6.51 3.84
CA ILE A 61 -8.00 6.31 3.35
C ILE A 61 -7.13 7.56 3.58
N PHE A 62 -7.73 8.75 3.50
CA PHE A 62 -7.03 10.04 3.70
C PHE A 62 -7.14 10.56 5.13
N LEU A 63 -8.26 10.32 5.80
CA LEU A 63 -8.52 10.80 7.15
C LEU A 63 -7.68 10.06 8.20
N ARG A 64 -7.57 8.73 8.14
CA ARG A 64 -6.78 7.93 9.09
C ARG A 64 -5.31 8.37 9.20
N PRO A 65 -4.51 8.45 8.10
CA PRO A 65 -3.13 8.91 8.21
C PRO A 65 -3.00 10.38 8.65
N CYS A 66 -4.11 11.13 8.59
CA CYS A 66 -4.21 12.51 9.03
C CYS A 66 -4.92 12.68 10.38
N LYS A 67 -5.16 11.59 11.14
CA LYS A 67 -5.79 11.62 12.46
C LYS A 67 -7.12 12.37 12.50
N TYR A 68 -7.89 12.21 11.41
CA TYR A 68 -9.17 12.87 11.17
C TYR A 68 -9.14 14.40 11.13
N TYR A 69 -7.96 15.03 11.02
CA TYR A 69 -7.88 16.45 10.68
C TYR A 69 -8.22 16.66 9.21
N ALA A 70 -9.45 17.08 8.92
CA ALA A 70 -9.96 17.22 7.56
C ALA A 70 -9.09 18.13 6.68
N LYS A 71 -8.61 19.26 7.20
CA LYS A 71 -7.70 20.13 6.43
C LYS A 71 -6.38 19.44 6.06
N SER A 72 -5.85 18.59 6.94
CA SER A 72 -4.64 17.79 6.67
C SER A 72 -4.91 16.72 5.62
N ALA A 73 -6.07 16.06 5.68
CA ALA A 73 -6.51 15.08 4.68
C ALA A 73 -6.71 15.73 3.30
N TYR A 74 -7.38 16.88 3.23
CA TYR A 74 -7.53 17.68 2.01
C TYR A 74 -6.16 18.06 1.42
N ASN A 75 -5.22 18.55 2.25
CA ASN A 75 -3.86 18.85 1.79
C ASN A 75 -3.10 17.60 1.31
N LEU A 76 -3.36 16.43 1.91
CA LEU A 76 -2.82 15.15 1.44
C LEU A 76 -3.39 14.77 0.07
N MET A 77 -4.69 14.91 -0.13
CA MET A 77 -5.35 14.66 -1.42
C MET A 77 -4.76 15.55 -2.51
N LYS A 78 -4.56 16.86 -2.27
CA LYS A 78 -3.86 17.75 -3.22
C LYS A 78 -2.46 17.29 -3.58
N ARG A 79 -1.67 16.85 -2.59
CA ARG A 79 -0.32 16.33 -2.85
C ARG A 79 -0.37 15.06 -3.69
N ILE A 80 -1.34 14.18 -3.46
CA ILE A 80 -1.53 12.97 -4.25
C ILE A 80 -1.98 13.30 -5.68
N ALA A 81 -2.90 14.26 -5.87
CA ALA A 81 -3.28 14.74 -7.20
C ALA A 81 -2.07 15.28 -7.99
N ASN A 82 -1.26 16.13 -7.36
CA ASN A 82 -0.03 16.66 -7.98
C ASN A 82 0.99 15.56 -8.28
N TYR A 83 1.11 14.57 -7.40
CA TYR A 83 2.00 13.43 -7.62
C TYR A 83 1.55 12.59 -8.82
N LYS A 84 0.24 12.33 -8.93
CA LYS A 84 -0.35 11.63 -10.07
C LYS A 84 -0.13 12.36 -11.38
N ASP A 85 -0.33 13.68 -11.42
CA ASP A 85 -0.05 14.46 -12.64
C ASP A 85 1.43 14.42 -13.01
N LYS A 86 2.32 14.59 -12.02
CA LYS A 86 3.77 14.59 -12.22
C LYS A 86 4.28 13.26 -12.77
N TYR A 87 3.74 12.15 -12.29
CA TYR A 87 4.17 10.79 -12.66
C TYR A 87 3.09 10.06 -13.46
N ASN A 88 2.31 10.80 -14.26
CA ASN A 88 1.22 10.25 -15.04
C ASN A 88 1.73 9.27 -16.12
N ASP A 89 2.90 9.51 -16.68
CA ASP A 89 3.48 8.63 -17.71
C ASP A 89 3.80 7.24 -17.15
N THR A 90 4.21 7.17 -15.89
CA THR A 90 4.52 5.89 -15.21
C THR A 90 3.27 5.26 -14.58
N PHE A 91 2.42 6.03 -13.89
CA PHE A 91 1.32 5.47 -13.07
C PHE A 91 -0.08 5.71 -13.64
N GLY A 92 -0.22 6.41 -14.77
CA GLY A 92 -1.51 6.77 -15.34
C GLY A 92 -2.30 5.55 -15.82
N ASN A 93 -3.54 5.40 -15.34
CA ASN A 93 -4.51 4.38 -15.77
C ASN A 93 -3.99 2.93 -15.71
N ILE A 94 -3.05 2.64 -14.81
CA ILE A 94 -2.52 1.30 -14.63
C ILE A 94 -3.57 0.40 -14.00
N LEU A 95 -3.91 -0.68 -14.69
CA LEU A 95 -4.83 -1.71 -14.21
C LEU A 95 -4.07 -3.01 -13.95
N PRO A 96 -4.57 -3.90 -13.06
CA PRO A 96 -3.88 -5.15 -12.73
C PRO A 96 -3.41 -5.91 -13.97
N HIS A 97 -4.31 -6.18 -14.92
CA HIS A 97 -4.01 -6.98 -16.12
C HIS A 97 -2.83 -6.46 -16.94
N MET A 98 -2.52 -5.16 -16.88
CA MET A 98 -1.41 -4.55 -17.62
C MET A 98 -0.04 -4.95 -17.07
N VAL A 99 0.05 -5.28 -15.77
CA VAL A 99 1.29 -5.73 -15.13
C VAL A 99 1.31 -7.24 -14.86
N LYS A 100 0.30 -7.97 -15.32
CA LYS A 100 0.13 -9.41 -15.07
C LYS A 100 1.33 -10.22 -15.53
N GLU A 101 1.78 -9.96 -16.76
CA GLU A 101 2.90 -10.64 -17.40
C GLU A 101 4.25 -10.30 -16.75
N ILE A 102 4.31 -9.23 -15.95
CA ILE A 102 5.47 -8.89 -15.13
C ILE A 102 5.37 -9.57 -13.76
N ILE A 103 4.20 -9.54 -13.13
CA ILE A 103 4.02 -10.05 -11.76
C ILE A 103 4.10 -11.57 -11.71
N LEU A 104 3.40 -12.28 -12.60
CA LEU A 104 3.23 -13.73 -12.50
C LEU A 104 4.52 -14.54 -12.71
N PRO A 105 5.40 -14.22 -13.67
CA PRO A 105 6.61 -15.03 -13.91
C PRO A 105 7.84 -14.54 -13.14
N SER A 106 7.87 -13.28 -12.69
CA SER A 106 9.13 -12.67 -12.23
C SER A 106 9.56 -13.04 -10.81
N ASN A 107 8.62 -13.44 -9.95
CA ASN A 107 8.84 -13.58 -8.50
C ASN A 107 9.52 -12.35 -7.86
N ILE A 108 9.36 -11.17 -8.47
CA ILE A 108 9.89 -9.89 -7.93
C ILE A 108 9.01 -9.42 -6.77
N PHE A 109 7.72 -9.68 -6.84
CA PHE A 109 6.73 -9.20 -5.90
C PHE A 109 6.23 -10.33 -5.03
N ASN A 110 6.01 -10.06 -3.75
CA ASN A 110 5.26 -10.96 -2.90
C ASN A 110 4.53 -10.22 -1.77
N ILE A 111 3.51 -10.87 -1.23
CA ILE A 111 2.74 -10.40 -0.08
C ILE A 111 2.80 -11.50 0.96
N LEU A 112 3.29 -11.21 2.17
CA LEU A 112 3.21 -12.20 3.24
C LEU A 112 1.76 -12.42 3.64
N LEU A 113 1.37 -13.69 3.72
CA LEU A 113 0.03 -14.11 4.14
C LEU A 113 -0.26 -13.66 5.57
N ASN A 114 0.77 -13.67 6.44
CA ASN A 114 0.68 -13.15 7.80
C ASN A 114 1.01 -11.66 7.89
N ARG A 115 0.61 -11.07 9.02
CA ARG A 115 1.05 -9.73 9.45
C ARG A 115 2.26 -9.84 10.37
N ASP A 116 2.97 -8.73 10.52
CA ASP A 116 4.09 -8.66 11.47
C ASP A 116 3.62 -8.53 12.93
N GLN A 117 4.56 -8.43 13.86
CA GLN A 117 4.29 -8.31 15.30
C GLN A 117 3.52 -7.03 15.71
N LYS A 118 3.35 -6.08 14.79
CA LYS A 118 2.57 -4.84 15.00
C LYS A 118 1.27 -4.83 14.20
N GLY A 119 0.91 -5.93 13.55
CA GLY A 119 -0.28 -6.02 12.69
C GLY A 119 -0.11 -5.38 11.31
N ARG A 120 1.12 -5.05 10.90
CA ARG A 120 1.40 -4.40 9.61
C ARG A 120 1.37 -5.43 8.48
N ARG A 121 0.82 -5.04 7.33
CA ARG A 121 0.91 -5.84 6.09
C ARG A 121 2.35 -5.78 5.59
N VAL A 122 2.94 -6.95 5.31
CA VAL A 122 4.32 -7.05 4.84
C VAL A 122 4.33 -7.30 3.34
N LEU A 123 4.85 -6.33 2.60
CA LEU A 123 5.06 -6.39 1.16
C LEU A 123 6.53 -6.66 0.87
N ILE A 124 6.81 -7.49 -0.13
CA ILE A 124 8.15 -7.85 -0.54
C ILE A 124 8.35 -7.42 -1.99
N CYS A 125 9.45 -6.73 -2.23
CA CYS A 125 9.96 -6.42 -3.57
C CYS A 125 11.41 -6.89 -3.65
N TYR A 126 11.62 -8.07 -4.24
CA TYR A 126 12.90 -8.73 -4.34
C TYR A 126 13.34 -8.86 -5.80
N SER A 127 14.15 -7.90 -6.24
CA SER A 127 14.59 -7.79 -7.64
C SER A 127 15.79 -8.67 -8.00
N LYS A 128 16.04 -9.76 -7.27
CA LYS A 128 17.10 -10.72 -7.61
C LYS A 128 16.91 -11.35 -9.01
N ASN A 129 15.65 -11.60 -9.38
CA ASN A 129 15.28 -12.17 -10.67
C ASN A 129 14.87 -11.09 -11.69
N TRP A 130 15.11 -9.82 -11.38
CA TRP A 130 14.76 -8.72 -12.26
C TRP A 130 15.83 -8.54 -13.34
N ASP A 131 15.41 -8.62 -14.60
CA ASP A 131 16.23 -8.27 -15.75
C ASP A 131 15.72 -6.94 -16.36
N PRO A 132 16.48 -5.83 -16.22
CA PRO A 132 16.09 -4.53 -16.77
C PRO A 132 15.90 -4.49 -18.28
N SER A 133 16.40 -5.49 -19.02
CA SER A 133 16.20 -5.58 -20.48
C SER A 133 14.83 -6.12 -20.87
N THR A 134 14.14 -6.78 -19.93
CA THR A 134 12.81 -7.37 -20.15
C THR A 134 11.71 -6.68 -19.34
N ILE A 135 12.03 -6.20 -18.14
CA ILE A 135 11.12 -5.45 -17.27
C ILE A 135 11.77 -4.10 -16.98
N THR A 136 11.16 -3.02 -17.43
CA THR A 136 11.66 -1.66 -17.22
C THR A 136 11.54 -1.23 -15.75
N GLY A 137 12.27 -0.17 -15.38
CA GLY A 137 12.12 0.44 -14.05
C GLY A 137 10.70 0.95 -13.78
N ASP A 138 10.04 1.48 -14.80
CA ASP A 138 8.67 1.98 -14.71
C ASP A 138 7.67 0.85 -14.46
N GLU A 139 7.81 -0.28 -15.14
CA GLU A 139 7.00 -1.48 -14.90
C GLU A 139 7.19 -2.05 -13.48
N LEU A 140 8.43 -2.04 -12.98
CA LEU A 140 8.70 -2.40 -11.59
C LEU A 140 8.00 -1.43 -10.61
N LEU A 141 8.03 -0.14 -10.89
CA LEU A 141 7.33 0.88 -10.09
C LEU A 141 5.81 0.71 -10.14
N GLN A 142 5.24 0.35 -11.29
CA GLN A 142 3.82 0.06 -11.44
C GLN A 142 3.39 -1.13 -10.58
N GLY A 143 4.19 -2.20 -10.55
CA GLY A 143 3.95 -3.34 -9.66
C GLY A 143 3.98 -2.96 -8.18
N VAL A 144 5.00 -2.20 -7.75
CA VAL A 144 5.06 -1.65 -6.38
C VAL A 144 3.84 -0.79 -6.07
N TYR A 145 3.44 0.08 -7.01
CA TYR A 145 2.31 0.98 -6.83
C TYR A 145 0.99 0.22 -6.67
N LEU A 146 0.74 -0.82 -7.48
CA LEU A 146 -0.46 -1.65 -7.36
C LEU A 146 -0.52 -2.39 -6.03
N LEU A 147 0.60 -2.95 -5.55
CA LEU A 147 0.68 -3.56 -4.22
C LEU A 147 0.38 -2.57 -3.10
N HIS A 148 0.78 -1.30 -3.26
CA HIS A 148 0.42 -0.26 -2.31
C HIS A 148 -1.07 0.08 -2.38
N LEU A 149 -1.68 0.13 -3.56
CA LEU A 149 -3.12 0.42 -3.71
C LEU A 149 -3.99 -0.66 -3.07
N ILE A 150 -3.70 -1.93 -3.28
CA ILE A 150 -4.45 -3.02 -2.63
C ILE A 150 -4.31 -2.99 -1.10
N ALA A 151 -3.15 -2.58 -0.58
CA ALA A 151 -2.95 -2.45 0.85
C ALA A 151 -3.83 -1.34 1.46
N LEU A 152 -4.29 -0.37 0.65
CA LEU A 152 -5.26 0.64 1.08
C LEU A 152 -6.68 0.07 1.27
N LEU A 153 -7.01 -1.07 0.67
CA LEU A 153 -8.32 -1.68 0.82
C LEU A 153 -8.53 -2.28 2.22
N GLU A 154 -7.47 -2.66 2.91
CA GLU A 154 -7.55 -3.34 4.20
C GLU A 154 -7.70 -2.31 5.34
N PRO A 155 -8.83 -2.29 6.07
CA PRO A 155 -9.03 -1.35 7.19
C PRO A 155 -7.96 -1.52 8.29
N GLU A 156 -7.50 -2.74 8.54
CA GLU A 156 -6.39 -3.05 9.44
C GLU A 156 -5.12 -2.32 9.02
N THR A 157 -4.75 -2.44 7.74
CA THR A 157 -3.54 -1.82 7.18
C THR A 157 -3.63 -0.29 7.16
N GLN A 158 -4.82 0.29 7.01
CA GLN A 158 -4.99 1.75 7.11
C GLN A 158 -4.64 2.29 8.52
N VAL A 159 -4.79 1.49 9.58
CA VAL A 159 -4.44 1.86 10.96
C VAL A 159 -3.01 1.44 11.30
N ARG A 160 -2.67 0.16 11.10
CA ARG A 160 -1.39 -0.44 11.48
C ARG A 160 -0.24 -0.01 10.55
N GLY A 161 -0.56 0.25 9.29
CA GLY A 161 0.40 0.57 8.23
C GLY A 161 1.01 -0.67 7.56
N ILE A 162 2.01 -0.41 6.73
CA ILE A 162 2.73 -1.43 5.95
C ILE A 162 4.21 -1.48 6.33
N VAL A 163 4.83 -2.62 6.05
CA VAL A 163 6.29 -2.77 5.97
C VAL A 163 6.62 -3.27 4.57
N VAL A 164 7.61 -2.65 3.94
CA VAL A 164 8.11 -3.07 2.63
C VAL A 164 9.54 -3.56 2.80
N ILE A 165 9.78 -4.83 2.50
CA ILE A 165 11.12 -5.41 2.41
C ILE A 165 11.56 -5.29 0.96
N ILE A 166 12.64 -4.51 0.74
CA ILE A 166 13.15 -4.22 -0.60
C ILE A 166 14.65 -4.49 -0.66
N ASP A 167 15.11 -5.14 -1.74
CA ASP A 167 16.53 -5.35 -1.96
C ASP A 167 17.22 -4.14 -2.61
N CYS A 168 18.55 -4.17 -2.65
CA CYS A 168 19.35 -3.01 -3.05
C CYS A 168 19.13 -2.55 -4.50
N GLN A 169 18.75 -3.47 -5.41
CA GLN A 169 18.53 -3.12 -6.82
C GLN A 169 17.22 -2.35 -7.00
N ALA A 170 16.09 -2.91 -6.57
CA ALA A 170 14.79 -2.25 -6.58
C ALA A 170 14.81 -0.94 -5.75
N TRP A 171 15.57 -0.90 -4.66
CA TRP A 171 15.72 0.30 -3.84
C TRP A 171 16.22 1.51 -4.64
N LYS A 172 17.15 1.33 -5.58
CA LYS A 172 17.66 2.44 -6.42
C LYS A 172 16.57 3.06 -7.28
N ILE A 173 15.58 2.27 -7.69
CA ILE A 173 14.45 2.69 -8.52
C ILE A 173 13.36 3.35 -7.66
N VAL A 174 13.06 2.79 -6.48
CA VAL A 174 11.99 3.29 -5.60
C VAL A 174 12.39 4.54 -4.83
N LYS A 175 13.65 4.65 -4.38
CA LYS A 175 14.13 5.74 -3.51
C LYS A 175 13.80 7.16 -4.01
N PRO A 176 13.98 7.51 -5.29
CA PRO A 176 13.68 8.85 -5.80
C PRO A 176 12.22 9.28 -5.67
N LEU A 177 11.30 8.32 -5.54
CA LEU A 177 9.86 8.59 -5.43
C LEU A 177 9.38 8.77 -3.99
N LEU A 178 10.21 8.47 -2.99
CA LEU A 178 9.81 8.58 -1.60
C LEU A 178 9.63 10.03 -1.16
N VAL A 179 8.47 10.31 -0.58
CA VAL A 179 8.25 11.56 0.15
C VAL A 179 9.12 11.61 1.41
N ARG A 180 9.50 12.82 1.85
CA ARG A 180 10.39 13.07 3.00
C ARG A 180 10.02 12.29 4.27
N LYS A 181 8.73 12.07 4.53
CA LYS A 181 8.26 11.30 5.69
C LYS A 181 8.58 9.80 5.56
N ALA A 182 8.39 9.23 4.37
CA ALA A 182 8.73 7.83 4.10
C ALA A 182 10.24 7.61 4.05
N ALA A 183 10.99 8.52 3.41
CA ALA A 183 12.44 8.44 3.31
C ALA A 183 13.15 8.38 4.68
N ARG A 184 12.62 9.05 5.72
CA ARG A 184 13.13 9.01 7.09
C ARG A 184 12.88 7.70 7.84
N ARG A 185 12.06 6.81 7.29
CA ARG A 185 11.70 5.52 7.89
C ARG A 185 12.41 4.35 7.21
N VAL A 186 13.32 4.64 6.28
CA VAL A 186 14.14 3.65 5.58
C VAL A 186 15.24 3.18 6.53
N ILE A 187 15.38 1.86 6.64
CA ILE A 187 16.41 1.22 7.46
C ILE A 187 17.19 0.30 6.54
N LEU A 188 18.52 0.47 6.52
CA LEU A 188 19.41 -0.31 5.68
C LEU A 188 20.06 -1.41 6.52
N HIS A 189 19.73 -2.67 6.21
CA HIS A 189 20.23 -3.83 6.95
C HIS A 189 21.52 -4.43 6.35
N GLY A 190 21.82 -4.14 5.08
CA GLY A 190 22.98 -4.72 4.40
C GLY A 190 22.87 -6.24 4.26
N LYS A 191 23.93 -6.96 4.64
CA LYS A 191 23.93 -8.44 4.69
C LYS A 191 23.60 -8.99 6.09
N ASP A 192 23.45 -8.12 7.08
CA ASP A 192 23.22 -8.52 8.46
C ASP A 192 21.72 -8.63 8.75
N MET A 193 21.20 -9.86 8.63
CA MET A 193 19.79 -10.17 8.91
C MET A 193 19.45 -10.04 10.40
N THR A 194 20.43 -10.08 11.31
CA THR A 194 20.15 -9.85 12.74
C THR A 194 19.73 -8.40 13.00
N ASN A 195 20.14 -7.46 12.16
CA ASN A 195 19.65 -6.08 12.24
C ASN A 195 18.17 -5.97 11.85
N LEU A 196 17.71 -6.74 10.85
CA LEU A 196 16.29 -6.81 10.46
C LEU A 196 15.44 -7.29 11.65
N HIS A 197 15.95 -8.24 12.43
CA HIS A 197 15.24 -8.83 13.57
C HIS A 197 14.93 -7.84 14.69
N LYS A 198 15.61 -6.69 14.73
CA LYS A 198 15.28 -5.59 15.65
C LYS A 198 13.96 -4.89 15.31
N TYR A 199 13.50 -5.03 14.07
CA TYR A 199 12.32 -4.33 13.53
C TYR A 199 11.21 -5.27 13.08
N LEU A 200 11.53 -6.52 12.72
CA LEU A 200 10.59 -7.59 12.38
C LEU A 200 11.02 -8.86 13.10
N LEU A 201 10.18 -9.37 13.99
CA LEU A 201 10.56 -10.54 14.79
C LEU A 201 10.69 -11.80 13.91
N PRO A 202 11.68 -12.69 14.17
CA PRO A 202 11.89 -13.91 13.40
C PRO A 202 10.63 -14.77 13.23
N CYS A 203 9.82 -14.90 14.28
CA CYS A 203 8.58 -15.69 14.24
C CYS A 203 7.49 -15.15 13.29
N HIS A 204 7.65 -13.95 12.73
CA HIS A 204 6.76 -13.37 11.72
C HIS A 204 7.38 -13.35 10.31
N LEU A 205 8.63 -13.83 10.15
CA LEU A 205 9.37 -13.80 8.91
C LEU A 205 9.62 -15.22 8.37
N PRO A 206 9.59 -15.41 7.04
CA PRO A 206 10.06 -16.64 6.40
C PRO A 206 11.57 -16.86 6.60
N GLU A 207 11.99 -18.12 6.53
CA GLU A 207 13.40 -18.53 6.46
C GLU A 207 14.18 -17.80 5.35
N ASP A 208 13.53 -17.44 4.23
CA ASP A 208 14.14 -16.65 3.14
C ASP A 208 14.69 -15.29 3.61
N PHE A 209 14.14 -14.79 4.72
CA PHE A 209 14.53 -13.54 5.36
C PHE A 209 15.09 -13.77 6.78
N GLY A 210 15.56 -14.99 7.07
CA GLY A 210 16.19 -15.33 8.35
C GLY A 210 15.23 -15.54 9.52
N GLY A 211 13.93 -15.69 9.26
CA GLY A 211 12.93 -15.95 10.30
C GLY A 211 12.63 -17.43 10.54
N ASP A 212 11.60 -17.69 11.36
CA ASP A 212 11.20 -19.01 11.85
C ASP A 212 10.03 -19.61 11.05
N LEU A 213 9.39 -18.83 10.17
CA LEU A 213 8.32 -19.35 9.32
C LEU A 213 8.91 -20.14 8.14
N PRO A 214 8.17 -21.13 7.60
CA PRO A 214 8.62 -21.86 6.42
C PRO A 214 8.96 -20.93 5.26
N LYS A 215 9.89 -21.37 4.40
CA LYS A 215 10.19 -20.68 3.14
C LYS A 215 8.92 -20.40 2.36
N ILE A 216 8.92 -19.26 1.66
CA ILE A 216 7.84 -18.87 0.77
C ILE A 216 7.74 -19.93 -0.35
N TRP A 217 6.65 -20.68 -0.33
CA TRP A 217 6.35 -21.75 -1.30
C TRP A 217 5.36 -21.31 -2.38
N TYR A 218 4.86 -20.08 -2.30
CA TYR A 218 3.87 -19.48 -3.19
C TYR A 218 4.43 -18.28 -3.95
N THR A 219 3.77 -17.91 -5.03
CA THR A 219 4.23 -16.92 -6.01
C THR A 219 3.13 -15.92 -6.36
N GLY A 220 3.43 -15.01 -7.28
CA GLY A 220 2.42 -14.16 -7.94
C GLY A 220 1.15 -14.91 -8.35
N ARG A 221 1.28 -16.15 -8.81
CA ARG A 221 0.13 -16.96 -9.26
C ARG A 221 -0.90 -17.23 -8.17
N ASP A 222 -0.47 -17.24 -6.92
CA ASP A 222 -1.29 -17.65 -5.78
C ASP A 222 -2.02 -16.47 -5.11
N TRP A 223 -1.50 -15.24 -5.25
CA TRP A 223 -2.11 -14.03 -4.67
C TRP A 223 -2.63 -13.03 -5.71
N TYR A 224 -2.14 -13.06 -6.94
CA TYR A 224 -2.55 -12.11 -7.99
C TYR A 224 -4.03 -12.22 -8.39
N PRO A 225 -4.68 -13.41 -8.41
CA PRO A 225 -6.11 -13.49 -8.71
C PRO A 225 -6.98 -12.64 -7.76
N GLU A 226 -6.55 -12.45 -6.52
CA GLU A 226 -7.24 -11.56 -5.57
C GLU A 226 -7.14 -10.09 -5.96
N ILE A 227 -5.98 -9.67 -6.46
CA ILE A 227 -5.73 -8.29 -6.90
C ILE A 227 -6.46 -7.98 -8.20
N GLU A 228 -6.51 -8.95 -9.11
CA GLU A 228 -7.20 -8.80 -10.40
C GLU A 228 -8.69 -8.46 -10.21
N GLN A 229 -9.30 -9.00 -9.15
CA GLN A 229 -10.68 -8.70 -8.75
C GLN A 229 -10.88 -7.24 -8.28
N GLN A 230 -9.83 -6.53 -7.87
CA GLN A 230 -9.91 -5.15 -7.36
C GLN A 230 -9.83 -4.07 -8.45
N THR A 231 -10.04 -4.46 -9.71
CA THR A 231 -9.96 -3.55 -10.87
C THR A 231 -10.88 -2.33 -10.72
N GLU A 232 -12.08 -2.48 -10.17
CA GLU A 232 -13.02 -1.35 -10.00
C GLU A 232 -12.55 -0.34 -8.95
N PHE A 233 -11.96 -0.79 -7.84
CA PHE A 233 -11.33 0.11 -6.88
C PHE A 233 -10.19 0.90 -7.52
N ILE A 234 -9.35 0.23 -8.31
CA ILE A 234 -8.21 0.86 -8.98
C ILE A 234 -8.68 1.89 -10.01
N LYS A 235 -9.74 1.59 -10.79
CA LYS A 235 -10.38 2.57 -11.69
C LYS A 235 -10.92 3.78 -10.92
N ARG A 236 -11.65 3.57 -9.82
CA ARG A 236 -12.14 4.66 -8.95
C ARG A 236 -10.99 5.51 -8.42
N TRP A 237 -9.89 4.87 -8.01
CA TRP A 237 -8.68 5.57 -7.60
C TRP A 237 -8.10 6.41 -8.74
N HIS A 238 -7.95 5.87 -9.94
CA HIS A 238 -7.40 6.62 -11.09
C HIS A 238 -8.29 7.77 -11.56
N ALA A 239 -9.61 7.65 -11.44
CA ALA A 239 -10.54 8.73 -11.73
C ALA A 239 -10.35 9.96 -10.81
N CYS A 240 -9.75 9.78 -9.62
CA CYS A 240 -9.53 10.84 -8.65
C CYS A 240 -8.22 11.61 -8.87
N GLY A 241 -8.27 12.94 -8.81
CA GLY A 241 -7.12 13.83 -9.01
C GLY A 241 -7.52 15.27 -9.30
N ARG A 242 -6.71 15.97 -10.09
CA ARG A 242 -7.10 17.30 -10.61
C ARG A 242 -8.18 17.13 -11.67
N ARG A 243 -9.17 18.04 -11.67
CA ARG A 243 -10.08 18.16 -12.81
C ARG A 243 -9.29 18.71 -13.99
N ARG A 244 -9.38 18.02 -15.12
CA ARG A 244 -8.88 18.47 -16.42
C ARG A 244 -10.03 19.12 -17.19
#